data_AF-A0A961DRH2-F1
#
_entry.id   AF-A0A961DRH2-F1
#
_cell.length_a   1.000
_cell.length_b   1.000
_cell.length_c   1.000
_cell.angle_alpha   90.00
_cell.angle_beta   90.00
_cell.angle_gamma   90.00
#
_symmetry.space_group_name_H-M   'P 1'
#
loop_
_entity.id
_entity.type
_entity.pdbx_description
1 polymer ?
#
loop_
_entity_poly.entity_id
_entity_poly.type
_entity_poly.pdbx_seq_one_letter_code
_entity_poly.pdbx_strand_id
1 'polypeptide(L)'
;RGDGHGFVVSQSDMEGAGSGKMEGRPIDTIGYRGMHSYEIALEDWFVPATNLIGLDGGIGRGFYYQMAGFENGRLQTAARALGVMQAAYEAAVDYANERKVFGQTVAEYQLTQAKLTRMAVTIQASRQFSYDVA
;
A
#
# COMPACT_ATOMS: atom_id res chain seq x y z
N ARG A 1 11.82 3.76 13.68
CA ARG A 1 12.37 3.57 12.31
C ARG A 1 12.19 2.10 11.96
N GLY A 2 12.06 1.74 10.69
CA GLY A 2 12.00 0.31 10.33
C GLY A 2 13.42 -0.24 10.32
N ASP A 3 13.65 -1.41 10.90
CA ASP A 3 14.97 -2.07 10.88
C ASP A 3 15.22 -2.74 9.51
N GLY A 4 15.07 -1.96 8.44
CA GLY A 4 15.38 -2.44 7.09
C GLY A 4 16.88 -2.64 6.95
N HIS A 5 17.30 -3.84 6.55
CA HIS A 5 18.71 -4.11 6.22
C HIS A 5 18.91 -3.94 4.72
N GLY A 6 19.94 -3.19 4.34
CA GLY A 6 20.40 -3.15 2.95
C GLY A 6 21.00 -4.48 2.54
N PHE A 7 21.02 -4.74 1.23
CA PHE A 7 21.59 -5.97 0.68
C PHE A 7 22.33 -5.70 -0.62
N VAL A 8 23.26 -6.60 -0.93
CA VAL A 8 23.94 -6.67 -2.21
C VAL A 8 23.88 -8.11 -2.70
N VAL A 9 23.45 -8.31 -3.94
CA VAL A 9 23.43 -9.60 -4.61
C VAL A 9 24.28 -9.50 -5.88
N SER A 10 25.17 -10.48 -6.07
CA SER A 10 25.98 -10.60 -7.27
C SER A 10 25.45 -11.72 -8.15
N GLN A 11 25.34 -11.45 -9.46
CA GLN A 11 25.08 -12.44 -10.48
C GLN A 11 26.42 -12.99 -10.97
N SER A 12 26.61 -14.29 -10.86
CA SER A 12 27.76 -14.97 -11.47
C SER A 12 27.68 -14.88 -12.99
N ASP A 13 28.83 -14.82 -13.65
CA ASP A 13 28.92 -14.84 -15.11
C ASP A 13 28.22 -16.08 -15.66
N MET A 14 27.12 -15.86 -16.39
CA MET A 14 26.36 -16.90 -17.08
C MET A 14 26.62 -16.78 -18.57
N GLU A 15 27.27 -17.80 -19.14
CA GLU A 15 27.49 -17.95 -20.59
C GLU A 15 28.15 -16.74 -21.27
N GLY A 16 29.07 -16.03 -20.57
CA GLY A 16 29.82 -14.90 -21.13
C GLY A 16 29.05 -13.58 -21.14
N ALA A 17 27.93 -13.50 -20.40
CA ALA A 17 27.17 -12.27 -20.20
C ALA A 17 27.81 -11.30 -19.21
N GLY A 18 28.88 -11.71 -18.51
CA GLY A 18 29.54 -10.92 -17.48
C GLY A 18 28.88 -11.07 -16.11
N SER A 19 29.57 -10.57 -15.08
CA SER A 19 29.03 -10.55 -13.71
C SER A 19 28.20 -9.28 -13.48
N GLY A 20 26.97 -9.44 -12.99
CA GLY A 20 26.10 -8.33 -12.61
C GLY A 20 26.04 -8.10 -11.10
N LYS A 21 25.55 -6.93 -10.68
CA LYS A 21 25.32 -6.57 -9.27
C LYS A 21 23.95 -5.91 -9.10
N MET A 22 23.25 -6.27 -8.02
CA MET A 22 22.05 -5.61 -7.54
C MET A 22 22.27 -5.14 -6.11
N GLU A 23 21.95 -3.88 -5.82
CA GLU A 23 22.03 -3.30 -4.48
C GLU A 23 20.66 -2.78 -4.05
N GLY A 24 20.23 -3.15 -2.85
CA GLY A 24 18.98 -2.71 -2.25
C GLY A 24 19.23 -1.85 -1.02
N ARG A 25 18.73 -0.62 -1.02
CA ARG A 25 18.83 0.32 0.12
C ARG A 25 17.44 0.57 0.71
N PRO A 26 17.25 0.35 2.02
CA PRO A 26 15.94 0.53 2.64
C PRO A 26 15.56 2.02 2.66
N ILE A 27 14.30 2.30 2.36
CA ILE A 27 13.72 3.65 2.42
C ILE A 27 12.88 3.75 3.70
N ASP A 28 13.24 4.71 4.55
CA ASP A 28 12.46 5.02 5.74
C ASP A 28 11.11 5.65 5.37
N THR A 29 10.02 5.03 5.82
CA THR A 29 8.65 5.50 5.59
C THR A 29 8.01 6.05 6.87
N ILE A 30 7.09 7.01 6.72
CA ILE A 30 6.35 7.62 7.84
C ILE A 30 5.37 6.64 8.50
N GLY A 31 4.94 5.60 7.77
CA GLY A 31 3.99 4.57 8.19
C GLY A 31 4.32 3.23 7.52
N TYR A 32 3.34 2.32 7.39
CA TYR A 32 3.52 1.03 6.73
C TYR A 32 4.65 0.15 7.31
N ARG A 33 4.79 0.13 8.65
CA ARG A 33 5.92 -0.55 9.32
C ARG A 33 6.04 -2.06 9.07
N GLY A 34 5.00 -2.72 8.57
CA GLY A 34 5.05 -4.12 8.15
C GLY A 34 5.49 -4.34 6.69
N MET A 35 5.74 -3.27 5.93
CA MET A 35 6.15 -3.33 4.52
C MET A 35 7.39 -2.46 4.32
N HIS A 36 8.47 -3.07 3.87
CA HIS A 36 9.71 -2.35 3.59
C HIS A 36 9.75 -1.91 2.14
N SER A 37 10.03 -0.63 1.92
CA SER A 37 10.32 -0.08 0.60
C SER A 37 11.83 0.02 0.42
N TYR A 38 12.30 -0.28 -0.78
CA TYR A 38 13.71 -0.26 -1.11
C TYR A 38 13.93 0.54 -2.40
N GLU A 39 15.01 1.32 -2.41
CA GLU A 39 15.65 1.72 -3.65
C GLU A 39 16.47 0.53 -4.16
N ILE A 40 16.34 0.20 -5.44
CA ILE A 40 17.08 -0.89 -6.08
C ILE A 40 17.95 -0.30 -7.19
N ALA A 41 19.25 -0.55 -7.12
CA ALA A 41 20.22 -0.24 -8.17
C ALA A 41 20.66 -1.54 -8.86
N LEU A 42 20.67 -1.53 -10.20
CA LEU A 42 21.11 -2.63 -11.06
C LEU A 42 22.30 -2.18 -11.88
N GLU A 43 23.39 -2.93 -11.81
CA GLU A 43 24.64 -2.70 -12.54
C GLU A 43 24.98 -3.96 -13.32
N ASP A 44 25.01 -3.87 -14.65
CA ASP A 44 25.32 -4.96 -15.58
C ASP A 44 24.56 -6.28 -15.30
N TRP A 45 23.32 -6.17 -14.79
CA TRP A 45 22.50 -7.33 -14.47
C TRP A 45 21.88 -7.92 -15.74
N PHE A 46 22.35 -9.11 -16.13
CA PHE A 46 21.89 -9.80 -17.34
C PHE A 46 20.55 -10.51 -17.12
N VAL A 47 19.66 -10.41 -18.11
CA VAL A 47 18.39 -11.14 -18.16
C VAL A 47 18.23 -11.77 -19.56
N PRO A 48 18.06 -13.10 -19.66
CA PRO A 48 17.86 -13.77 -20.95
C PRO A 48 16.61 -13.28 -21.68
N ALA A 49 16.67 -13.20 -23.01
CA ALA A 49 15.53 -12.80 -23.84
C ALA A 49 14.30 -13.71 -23.68
N THR A 50 14.49 -14.97 -23.30
CA THR A 50 13.41 -15.92 -22.99
C THR A 50 12.56 -15.51 -21.79
N ASN A 51 13.05 -14.61 -20.94
CA ASN A 51 12.31 -14.08 -19.79
C ASN A 51 11.49 -12.84 -20.15
N LEU A 52 11.53 -12.37 -21.40
CA LEU A 52 10.70 -11.27 -21.85
C LEU A 52 9.22 -11.67 -21.83
N ILE A 53 8.42 -10.96 -21.05
CA ILE A 53 6.98 -11.19 -20.97
C ILE A 53 6.35 -10.91 -22.34
N GLY A 54 5.70 -11.92 -22.91
CA GLY A 54 5.12 -11.86 -24.26
C GLY A 54 6.11 -12.13 -25.39
N LEU A 55 7.38 -12.43 -25.09
CA LEU A 55 8.46 -12.68 -26.06
C LEU A 55 8.53 -11.55 -27.11
N ASP A 56 8.83 -11.86 -28.37
CA ASP A 56 8.92 -10.86 -29.44
C ASP A 56 7.65 -10.02 -29.57
N GLY A 57 6.47 -10.62 -29.36
CA GLY A 57 5.18 -9.92 -29.38
C GLY A 57 4.95 -8.98 -28.18
N GLY A 58 5.74 -9.13 -27.12
CA GLY A 58 5.71 -8.31 -25.91
C GLY A 58 6.61 -7.07 -25.97
N ILE A 59 7.49 -6.96 -26.97
CA ILE A 59 8.37 -5.80 -27.15
C ILE A 59 7.51 -4.53 -27.29
N GLY A 60 7.79 -3.53 -26.43
CA GLY A 60 7.03 -2.27 -26.40
C GLY A 60 5.64 -2.37 -25.77
N ARG A 61 5.23 -3.53 -25.24
CA ARG A 61 3.89 -3.75 -24.66
C ARG A 61 3.83 -3.61 -23.13
N GLY A 62 4.97 -3.39 -22.47
CA GLY A 62 5.08 -3.35 -21.01
C GLY A 62 4.08 -2.40 -20.31
N PHE A 63 3.84 -1.22 -20.89
CA PHE A 63 2.84 -0.28 -20.35
C PHE A 63 1.44 -0.89 -20.28
N TYR A 64 0.99 -1.57 -21.33
CA TYR A 64 -0.35 -2.15 -21.39
C TYR A 64 -0.49 -3.35 -20.44
N TYR A 65 0.55 -4.17 -20.33
CA TYR A 65 0.57 -5.26 -19.34
C TYR A 65 0.48 -4.70 -17.91
N GLN A 66 1.19 -3.61 -17.63
CA GLN A 66 1.12 -2.95 -16.33
C GLN A 66 -0.25 -2.32 -16.06
N MET A 67 -0.87 -1.68 -17.07
CA MET A 67 -2.20 -1.07 -16.92
C MET A 67 -3.28 -2.11 -16.65
N ALA A 68 -3.21 -3.28 -17.27
CA ALA A 68 -4.13 -4.38 -17.00
C ALA A 68 -4.08 -4.83 -15.52
N GLY A 69 -2.94 -4.70 -14.85
CA GLY A 69 -2.81 -5.01 -13.42
C GLY A 69 -3.21 -3.87 -12.46
N PHE A 70 -3.21 -2.62 -12.92
CA PHE A 70 -3.46 -1.45 -12.05
C PHE A 70 -4.88 -1.36 -11.52
N GLU A 71 -5.85 -1.91 -12.23
CA GLU A 71 -7.24 -1.94 -11.77
C GLU A 71 -7.38 -2.67 -10.43
N ASN A 72 -6.73 -3.83 -10.28
CA ASN A 72 -6.73 -4.58 -9.03
C ASN A 72 -6.02 -3.83 -7.89
N GLY A 73 -4.90 -3.16 -8.18
CA GLY A 73 -4.17 -2.36 -7.20
C GLY A 73 -5.00 -1.20 -6.63
N ARG A 74 -5.88 -0.60 -7.44
CA ARG A 74 -6.80 0.46 -7.01
C ARG A 74 -7.87 -0.07 -6.05
N LEU A 75 -8.49 -1.21 -6.39
CA LEU A 75 -9.46 -1.87 -5.52
C LEU A 75 -8.83 -2.24 -4.17
N GLN A 76 -7.62 -2.78 -4.20
CA GLN A 76 -6.88 -3.14 -2.98
C GLN A 76 -6.59 -1.93 -2.09
N THR A 77 -6.24 -0.78 -2.70
CA THR A 77 -6.01 0.48 -1.98
C THR A 77 -7.30 0.99 -1.35
N ALA A 78 -8.42 0.96 -2.07
CA ALA A 78 -9.73 1.36 -1.54
C ALA A 78 -10.15 0.50 -0.35
N ALA A 79 -10.03 -0.83 -0.46
CA ALA A 79 -10.33 -1.76 0.62
C ALA A 79 -9.49 -1.49 1.87
N ARG A 80 -8.18 -1.22 1.71
CA ARG A 80 -7.30 -0.88 2.83
C ARG A 80 -7.69 0.43 3.50
N ALA A 81 -8.01 1.47 2.71
CA ALA A 81 -8.48 2.74 3.24
C ALA A 81 -9.79 2.56 4.05
N LEU A 82 -10.72 1.75 3.56
CA LEU A 82 -11.96 1.43 4.27
C LEU A 82 -11.72 0.75 5.61
N GLY A 83 -10.82 -0.23 5.65
CA GLY A 83 -10.45 -0.91 6.90
C GLY A 83 -9.87 0.07 7.93
N VAL A 84 -8.98 0.96 7.51
CA VAL A 84 -8.39 1.98 8.40
C VAL A 84 -9.44 2.97 8.89
N MET A 85 -10.33 3.44 8.01
CA MET A 85 -11.41 4.35 8.41
C MET A 85 -12.36 3.70 9.42
N GLN A 86 -12.71 2.41 9.22
CA GLN A 86 -13.54 1.65 10.15
C GLN A 86 -12.88 1.53 11.53
N ALA A 87 -11.61 1.10 11.58
CA ALA A 87 -10.88 0.97 12.84
C ALA A 87 -10.74 2.31 13.56
N ALA A 88 -10.51 3.40 12.83
CA ALA A 88 -10.45 4.75 13.40
C ALA A 88 -11.80 5.21 13.95
N TYR A 89 -12.91 4.86 13.28
CA TYR A 89 -14.26 5.15 13.77
C TYR A 89 -14.59 4.38 15.05
N GLU A 90 -14.31 3.08 15.09
CA GLU A 90 -14.53 2.24 16.28
C GLU A 90 -13.75 2.77 17.49
N ALA A 91 -12.44 3.02 17.31
CA ALA A 91 -11.61 3.59 18.37
C ALA A 91 -12.11 4.98 18.83
N ALA A 92 -12.64 5.80 17.92
CA ALA A 92 -13.20 7.10 18.27
C ALA A 92 -14.51 6.99 19.04
N VAL A 93 -15.37 6.03 18.69
CA VAL A 93 -16.63 5.75 19.41
C VAL A 93 -16.35 5.25 20.82
N ASP A 94 -15.43 4.29 20.97
CA ASP A 94 -15.04 3.75 22.27
C ASP A 94 -14.50 4.85 23.18
N TYR A 95 -13.52 5.63 22.69
CA TYR A 95 -13.00 6.78 23.42
C TYR A 95 -14.10 7.79 23.77
N ALA A 96 -15.06 8.01 22.87
CA ALA A 96 -16.10 8.99 23.09
C ALA A 96 -17.06 8.61 24.23
N ASN A 97 -17.35 7.32 24.37
CA ASN A 97 -18.20 6.79 25.43
C ASN A 97 -17.50 6.75 26.79
N GLU A 98 -16.18 6.61 26.82
CA GLU A 98 -15.41 6.51 28.07
C GLU A 98 -14.94 7.87 28.60
N ARG A 99 -14.50 8.76 27.71
CA ARG A 99 -13.88 10.02 28.10
C ARG A 99 -14.93 10.99 28.62
N LYS A 100 -14.78 11.43 29.88
CA LYS A 100 -15.62 12.48 30.47
C LYS A 100 -14.91 13.83 30.51
N VAL A 101 -15.64 14.88 30.16
CA VAL A 101 -15.24 16.29 30.31
C VAL A 101 -16.47 17.10 30.72
N PHE A 102 -16.28 18.10 31.58
CA PHE A 102 -17.34 18.96 32.10
C PHE A 102 -18.58 18.19 32.62
N GLY A 103 -18.36 17.04 33.27
CA GLY A 103 -19.40 16.28 33.97
C GLY A 103 -20.11 15.18 33.18
N GLN A 104 -19.90 15.08 31.86
CA GLN A 104 -20.53 14.06 31.00
C GLN A 104 -19.55 13.45 29.99
N THR A 105 -19.94 12.36 29.34
CA THR A 105 -19.09 11.72 28.32
C THR A 105 -18.96 12.62 27.09
N VAL A 106 -17.85 12.55 26.36
CA VAL A 106 -17.70 13.37 25.15
C VAL A 106 -18.70 12.96 24.05
N ALA A 107 -19.22 11.73 24.09
CA ALA A 107 -20.29 11.23 23.22
C ALA A 107 -21.65 11.95 23.41
N GLU A 108 -21.90 12.54 24.57
CA GLU A 108 -23.16 13.26 24.87
C GLU A 108 -23.21 14.66 24.22
N TYR A 109 -22.08 15.18 23.75
CA TYR A 109 -22.03 16.49 23.09
C TYR A 109 -22.41 16.40 21.62
N GLN A 110 -23.32 17.28 21.19
CA GLN A 110 -23.86 17.32 19.82
C GLN A 110 -22.77 17.42 18.73
N LEU A 111 -21.69 18.19 18.96
CA LEU A 111 -20.60 18.32 17.98
C LEU A 111 -19.84 17.00 17.81
N THR A 112 -19.65 16.23 18.88
CA THR A 112 -19.05 14.90 18.82
C THR A 112 -19.95 13.96 18.05
N GLN A 113 -21.26 13.96 18.35
CA GLN A 113 -22.25 13.14 17.65
C GLN A 113 -22.26 13.43 16.16
N ALA A 114 -22.34 14.71 15.77
CA ALA A 114 -22.31 15.13 14.37
C ALA A 114 -21.02 14.66 13.65
N LYS A 115 -19.87 14.73 14.34
CA LYS A 115 -18.59 14.26 13.79
C LYS A 115 -18.57 12.75 13.58
N LEU A 116 -18.99 11.97 14.58
CA LEU A 116 -19.07 10.51 14.50
C LEU A 116 -20.07 10.06 13.43
N THR A 117 -21.25 10.68 13.35
CA THR A 117 -22.23 10.40 12.30
C THR A 117 -21.66 10.67 10.91
N ARG A 118 -20.94 11.79 10.71
CA ARG A 118 -20.32 12.08 9.41
C ARG A 118 -19.26 11.06 9.03
N MET A 119 -18.46 10.59 10.00
CA MET A 119 -17.50 9.51 9.77
C MET A 119 -18.23 8.23 9.33
N ALA A 120 -19.27 7.81 10.06
CA ALA A 120 -20.06 6.63 9.74
C ALA A 120 -20.68 6.70 8.34
N VAL A 121 -21.31 7.83 7.98
CA VAL A 121 -21.90 8.04 6.64
C VAL A 121 -20.85 7.93 5.55
N THR A 122 -19.69 8.56 5.74
CA THR A 122 -18.59 8.53 4.75
C THR A 122 -18.07 7.10 4.55
N ILE A 123 -17.91 6.34 5.63
CA ILE A 123 -17.47 4.94 5.58
C ILE A 123 -18.48 4.09 4.83
N GLN A 124 -19.77 4.20 5.15
CA GLN A 124 -20.81 3.38 4.50
C GLN A 124 -20.95 3.71 3.01
N ALA A 125 -20.95 4.99 2.65
CA ALA A 125 -21.00 5.42 1.25
C ALA A 125 -19.78 4.89 0.47
N SER A 126 -18.58 5.05 1.03
CA SER A 126 -17.34 4.59 0.40
C SER A 126 -17.29 3.06 0.28
N ARG A 127 -17.82 2.33 1.29
CA ARG A 127 -17.90 0.87 1.29
C ARG A 127 -18.85 0.37 0.21
N GLN A 128 -20.06 0.92 0.16
CA GLN A 128 -21.07 0.49 -0.81
C GLN A 128 -20.59 0.77 -2.24
N PHE A 129 -20.02 1.95 -2.49
CA PHE A 129 -19.43 2.26 -3.79
C PHE A 129 -18.28 1.31 -4.14
N SER A 130 -17.39 1.00 -3.19
CA SER A 130 -16.29 0.09 -3.43
C SER A 130 -16.74 -1.34 -3.76
N TYR A 131 -17.85 -1.81 -3.20
CA TYR A 131 -18.41 -3.11 -3.55
C TYR A 131 -19.14 -3.11 -4.89
N ASP A 132 -19.77 -1.99 -5.27
CA ASP A 132 -20.48 -1.87 -6.54
C ASP A 132 -19.53 -1.88 -7.75
N VAL A 133 -18.32 -1.33 -7.58
CA VAL A 133 -17.32 -1.21 -8.67
C VAL A 133 -16.26 -2.33 -8.68
N ALA A 134 -16.30 -3.26 -7.71
CA ALA A 134 -15.36 -4.38 -7.60
C ALA A 134 -15.89 -5.63 -8.32
#